data_AF-A0A3D4DW80-F1
#
_entry.id   AF-A0A3D4DW80-F1
#
_cell.length_a   1.000
_cell.length_b   1.000
_cell.length_c   1.000
_cell.angle_alpha   90.00
_cell.angle_beta   90.00
_cell.angle_gamma   90.00
#
_symmetry.space_group_name_H-M   'P 1'
#
loop_
_entity.id
_entity.type
_entity.pdbx_description
1 polymer ?
#
loop_
_entity_poly.entity_id
_entity_poly.type
_entity_poly.pdbx_seq_one_letter_code
_entity_poly.pdbx_strand_id
1 'polypeptide(L)' 'MTFTSYMDLALDEARAAAGRGEVPVGAVLVGPDGTVLARAGNRTRER' A
#
# COMPACT_ATOMS: atom_id res chain seq x y z
N MET A 1 17.87 -5.97 16.33
CA MET A 1 17.20 -5.77 15.04
C MET A 1 16.11 -4.73 15.25
N THR A 2 16.12 -3.64 14.50
CA THR A 2 15.11 -2.59 14.61
C THR A 2 13.91 -2.97 13.75
N PHE A 3 12.71 -3.00 14.32
CA PHE A 3 11.48 -3.18 13.56
C PHE A 3 11.21 -1.92 12.74
N THR A 4 11.14 -2.06 11.41
CA THR A 4 10.75 -0.98 10.50
C THR A 4 9.33 -1.28 10.03
N SER A 5 8.40 -0.37 10.35
CA SER A 5 7.00 -0.50 9.90
C SER A 5 6.84 0.11 8.52
N TYR A 6 6.15 -0.62 7.63
CA TYR A 6 5.72 -0.13 6.32
C TYR A 6 4.20 0.07 6.26
N MET A 7 3.50 -0.12 7.39
CA MET A 7 2.05 -0.09 7.40
C MET A 7 1.47 1.29 7.15
N ASP A 8 2.18 2.37 7.49
CA ASP A 8 1.72 3.73 7.17
C ASP A 8 1.60 3.92 5.65
N LEU A 9 2.58 3.41 4.89
CA LEU A 9 2.55 3.42 3.42
C LEU A 9 1.38 2.58 2.86
N ALA A 10 1.11 1.42 3.46
CA ALA A 10 -0.02 0.58 3.06
C ALA A 10 -1.37 1.25 3.35
N LEU A 11 -1.49 1.92 4.50
CA LEU A 11 -2.69 2.66 4.89
C LEU A 11 -2.93 3.88 4.00
N ASP A 12 -1.87 4.56 3.55
CA ASP A 12 -1.99 5.67 2.60
C ASP A 12 -2.56 5.20 1.25
N GLU A 13 -2.09 4.07 0.73
CA GLU A 13 -2.64 3.45 -0.48
C GLU A 13 -4.11 3.02 -0.29
N ALA A 14 -4.45 2.49 0.89
CA ALA A 14 -5.82 2.10 1.22
C ALA A 14 -6.76 3.31 1.28
N ARG A 15 -6.31 4.43 1.88
CA ARG A 15 -7.05 5.71 1.88
C ARG A 15 -7.24 6.25 0.47
N ALA A 16 -6.20 6.17 -0.36
CA ALA A 16 -6.28 6.58 -1.76
C ALA A 16 -7.29 5.70 -2.52
N ALA A 17 -7.31 4.38 -2.29
CA ALA A 17 -8.30 3.47 -2.86
C ALA A 17 -9.73 3.85 -2.45
N ALA A 18 -9.97 4.09 -1.16
CA ALA A 18 -11.27 4.61 -0.70
C ALA A 18 -11.68 5.91 -1.41
N GLY A 19 -10.73 6.84 -1.59
CA GLY A 19 -10.97 8.10 -2.32
C GLY A 19 -11.42 7.90 -3.77
N ARG A 20 -11.07 6.76 -4.38
CA ARG A 20 -11.51 6.35 -5.73
C ARG A 20 -12.82 5.57 -5.75
N GLY A 21 -13.45 5.34 -4.59
CA GLY A 21 -14.63 4.48 -4.46
C GLY A 21 -14.32 2.98 -4.49
N GLU A 22 -13.05 2.61 -4.29
CA GLU A 22 -12.62 1.22 -4.19
C GLU A 22 -12.72 0.68 -2.77
N VAL A 23 -12.60 -0.64 -2.63
CA VAL A 23 -12.42 -1.25 -1.31
C VAL A 23 -11.09 -0.75 -0.73
N PRO A 24 -11.02 -0.27 0.52
CA PRO A 24 -9.83 0.35 1.11
C PRO A 24 -8.78 -0.69 1.50
N VAL A 25 -8.13 -1.27 0.49
CA VAL A 25 -7.02 -2.19 0.63
C VAL A 25 -5.79 -1.56 -0.01
N GLY A 26 -4.67 -1.56 0.72
CA GLY A 26 -3.38 -1.11 0.25
C GLY A 26 -2.30 -2.13 0.60
N ALA A 27 -1.30 -2.25 -0.27
CA ALA A 27 -0.21 -3.20 -0.14
C ALA A 27 1.13 -2.54 -0.50
N VAL A 28 2.20 -3.02 0.14
CA VAL A 28 3.57 -2.57 -0.08
C VAL A 28 4.44 -3.81 -0.26
N LEU A 29 5.26 -3.83 -1.30
CA LEU A 29 6.25 -4.86 -1.57
C LEU A 29 7.63 -4.35 -1.14
N VAL A 30 8.26 -5.06 -0.21
CA VAL A 30 9.53 -4.66 0.40
C VAL A 30 10.61 -5.69 0.07
N GLY A 31 11.76 -5.22 -0.41
CA GLY A 31 12.93 -6.03 -0.69
C GLY A 31 13.67 -6.49 0.57
N PRO A 32 14.61 -7.44 0.45
CA PRO A 32 15.37 -7.97 1.59
C PRO A 32 16.19 -6.92 2.34
N ASP A 33 16.52 -5.82 1.67
CA ASP A 33 17.28 -4.67 2.18
C ASP A 33 16.38 -3.58 2.81
N GLY A 34 15.06 -3.77 2.82
CA GLY A 34 14.08 -2.78 3.28
C GLY A 34 13.65 -1.77 2.22
N THR A 35 14.14 -1.89 0.98
CA THR A 35 13.74 -1.01 -0.12
C THR A 35 12.28 -1.29 -0.51
N VAL A 36 11.47 -0.24 -0.64
CA VAL A 36 10.10 -0.36 -1.17
C VAL A 36 10.19 -0.54 -2.69
N LEU A 37 9.86 -1.74 -3.16
CA LEU A 37 9.89 -2.09 -4.59
C LEU A 37 8.61 -1.65 -5.31
N ALA A 38 7.48 -1.71 -4.61
CA ALA A 38 6.18 -1.28 -5.13
C ALA A 38 5.21 -0.96 -3.99
N ARG A 39 4.20 -0.13 -4.30
CA ARG A 39 3.01 0.08 -3.46
C ARG A 39 1.79 0.30 -4.34
N ALA A 40 0.64 -0.21 -3.90
CA ALA A 40 -0.61 -0.03 -4.63
C ALA A 40 -1.82 -0.24 -3.73
N GLY A 41 -2.87 0.54 -3.97
CA GLY A 41 -4.23 0.31 -3.48
C GLY A 41 -5.08 -0.52 -4.44
N ASN A 42 -6.24 -1.01 -3.97
CA ASN A 42 -7.24 -1.70 -4.81
C ASN A 42 -7.70 -0.81 -5.99
N ARG A 43 -7.92 -1.42 -7.16
CA ARG A 43 -8.27 -0.75 -8.45
C ARG A 43 -9.16 -1.62 -9.36
N THR A 44 -9.98 -2.50 -8.78
CA THR A 44 -10.78 -3.48 -9.54
C THR A 44 -11.88 -2.88 -10.42
N ARG A 45 -12.29 -1.64 -10.13
CA ARG A 45 -13.37 -0.86 -10.78
C ARG A 45 -12.84 0.32 -11.58
N GLU A 46 -11.56 0.66 -11.48
CA GLU A 46 -10.92 1.63 -12.39
C GLU A 46 -10.94 1.07 -13.82
N ARG A 47 -11.52 1.84 -14.75
CA ARG A 47 -11.44 1.61 -16.20
C ARG A 47 -10.28 2.38 -16.79
#